data_AF-A0A363TXH9-F1
#
_entry.id   AF-A0A363TXH9-F1
#
_cell.length_a   1.000
_cell.length_b   1.000
_cell.length_c   1.000
_cell.angle_alpha   90.00
_cell.angle_beta   90.00
_cell.angle_gamma   90.00
#
_symmetry.space_group_name_H-M   'P 1'
#
loop_
_entity.id
_entity.type
_entity.pdbx_description
1 polymer ?
#
loop_
_entity_poly.entity_id
_entity_poly.type
_entity_poly.pdbx_seq_one_letter_code
_entity_poly.pdbx_strand_id
1 'polypeptide(L)'
;MQEAAAPAGLDQQRSRLVDHFKRAYQIIVGLAITLACTRLVPDGVPSVAVFSDTSFWLFCTFFITVVPIFHGGDRSLDIKYLGAAPKGFWGQAGYVWDVYMLLITAILFVKIAQSIPVPQAPSGGGLLALAPPSRPDMFYRWMAVMLFFDAWILLADSFKSDLRGGQGLTEQVGAYVPWIVLNIAFGLVCWFAQSPPGFFASLSALAISILVFACAFARTVLDYVFGRRFMFP
;
A
#
# COMPACT_ATOMS: atom_id res chain seq x y z
N MET A 1 -32.40 29.11 -15.46
CA MET A 1 -32.47 28.10 -14.39
C MET A 1 -31.46 28.50 -13.32
N GLN A 2 -31.94 29.01 -12.18
CA GLN A 2 -31.10 29.31 -11.03
C GLN A 2 -30.78 27.99 -10.31
N GLU A 3 -29.50 27.61 -10.26
CA GLU A 3 -29.03 26.51 -9.43
C GLU A 3 -29.17 26.94 -7.97
N ALA A 4 -30.12 26.35 -7.24
CA ALA A 4 -30.34 26.66 -5.83
C ALA A 4 -29.07 26.30 -5.05
N ALA A 5 -28.48 27.28 -4.38
CA ALA A 5 -27.31 27.09 -3.54
C ALA A 5 -27.60 25.99 -2.50
N ALA A 6 -26.75 24.96 -2.45
CA ALA A 6 -26.88 23.89 -1.47
C ALA A 6 -26.83 24.49 -0.04
N PRO A 7 -27.68 24.05 0.88
CA PRO A 7 -27.69 24.58 2.24
C PRO A 7 -26.36 24.27 2.92
N ALA A 8 -25.71 25.31 3.46
CA ALA A 8 -24.35 25.27 4.05
C ALA A 8 -24.09 24.15 5.09
N GLY A 9 -25.15 23.55 5.66
CA GLY A 9 -25.04 22.41 6.58
C GLY A 9 -24.65 21.09 5.92
N LEU A 10 -24.97 20.85 4.65
CA LEU A 10 -24.69 19.58 3.97
C LEU A 10 -23.21 19.42 3.61
N ASP A 11 -22.55 20.50 3.16
CA ASP A 11 -21.11 20.49 2.88
C ASP A 11 -20.29 20.26 4.16
N GLN A 12 -20.74 20.84 5.28
CA GLN A 12 -20.10 20.64 6.58
C GLN A 12 -20.26 19.21 7.10
N GLN A 13 -21.43 18.58 6.90
CA GLN A 13 -21.64 17.16 7.24
C GLN A 13 -20.78 16.24 6.37
N ARG A 14 -20.67 16.52 5.07
CA ARG A 14 -19.83 15.76 4.14
C ARG A 14 -18.36 15.81 4.52
N SER A 15 -17.83 17.01 4.80
CA SER A 15 -16.45 17.18 5.28
C SER A 15 -16.20 16.34 6.53
N ARG A 16 -17.10 16.45 7.54
CA ARG A 16 -16.96 15.68 8.78
C ARG A 16 -16.92 14.18 8.53
N LEU A 17 -17.73 13.66 7.61
CA LEU A 17 -17.81 12.24 7.32
C LEU A 17 -16.54 11.74 6.60
N VAL A 18 -16.00 12.53 5.65
CA VAL A 18 -14.68 12.27 5.03
C VAL A 18 -13.57 12.28 6.09
N ASP A 19 -13.58 13.25 7.01
CA ASP A 19 -12.59 13.35 8.09
C ASP A 19 -12.61 12.14 9.03
N HIS A 20 -13.80 11.60 9.33
CA HIS A 20 -13.93 10.39 10.15
C HIS A 20 -13.30 9.18 9.46
N PHE A 21 -13.51 9.02 8.16
CA PHE A 21 -12.91 7.90 7.42
C PHE A 21 -11.41 8.05 7.25
N LYS A 22 -10.92 9.26 6.96
CA LYS A 22 -9.48 9.56 6.93
C LYS A 22 -8.82 9.22 8.27
N ARG A 23 -9.47 9.57 9.38
CA ARG A 23 -9.00 9.25 10.72
C ARG A 23 -8.98 7.73 10.98
N ALA A 24 -10.03 7.01 10.61
CA ALA A 24 -10.07 5.55 10.76
C ALA A 24 -8.96 4.88 9.94
N TYR A 25 -8.77 5.32 8.70
CA TYR A 25 -7.68 4.88 7.82
C TYR A 25 -6.30 5.14 8.44
N GLN A 26 -6.05 6.37 8.90
CA GLN A 26 -4.84 6.78 9.61
C GLN A 26 -4.54 5.92 10.83
N ILE A 27 -5.56 5.62 11.65
CA ILE A 27 -5.39 4.76 12.83
C ILE A 27 -4.93 3.37 12.44
N ILE A 28 -5.55 2.76 11.41
CA ILE A 28 -5.20 1.40 10.98
C ILE A 28 -3.80 1.37 10.34
N VAL A 29 -3.45 2.37 9.53
CA VAL A 29 -2.11 2.48 8.95
C VAL A 29 -1.06 2.70 10.04
N GLY A 30 -1.32 3.58 11.02
CA GLY A 30 -0.44 3.80 12.17
C GLY A 30 -0.27 2.54 13.02
N LEU A 31 -1.33 1.76 13.21
CA LEU A 31 -1.26 0.44 13.86
C LEU A 31 -0.38 -0.53 13.06
N ALA A 32 -0.53 -0.59 11.74
CA ALA A 32 0.29 -1.44 10.88
C ALA A 32 1.78 -1.07 10.95
N ILE A 33 2.11 0.23 10.94
CA ILE A 33 3.48 0.74 11.09
C ILE A 33 4.03 0.39 12.46
N THR A 34 3.27 0.65 13.53
CA THR A 34 3.68 0.31 14.90
C THR A 34 3.96 -1.19 15.02
N LEU A 35 3.08 -2.02 14.47
CA LEU A 35 3.26 -3.47 14.45
C LEU A 35 4.47 -3.91 13.64
N ALA A 36 4.78 -3.25 12.53
CA ALA A 36 6.00 -3.53 11.76
C ALA A 36 7.26 -3.16 12.57
N CYS A 37 7.23 -2.04 13.29
CA CYS A 37 8.34 -1.62 14.16
C CYS A 37 8.57 -2.62 15.31
N THR A 38 7.53 -3.13 15.96
CA THR A 38 7.67 -4.12 17.04
C THR A 38 8.23 -5.45 16.55
N ARG A 39 8.08 -5.77 15.24
CA ARG A 39 8.75 -6.93 14.63
C ARG A 39 10.23 -6.71 14.38
N LEU A 40 10.68 -5.47 14.18
CA LEU A 40 12.08 -5.17 13.89
C LEU A 40 12.95 -5.13 15.16
N VAL A 41 12.40 -4.63 16.27
CA VAL A 41 13.12 -4.46 17.54
C VAL A 41 12.38 -5.20 18.67
N PRO A 42 12.48 -6.55 18.72
CA PRO A 42 11.93 -7.30 19.85
C PRO A 42 12.72 -6.97 21.13
N ASP A 43 12.03 -6.40 22.11
CA ASP A 43 12.40 -6.19 23.51
C ASP A 43 13.91 -6.25 23.86
N GLY A 44 14.65 -5.21 23.46
CA GLY A 44 15.91 -4.85 24.10
C GLY A 44 17.20 -5.47 23.55
N VAL A 45 17.16 -6.19 22.41
CA VAL A 45 18.38 -6.69 21.76
C VAL A 45 18.74 -5.82 20.54
N PRO A 46 19.67 -4.86 20.66
CA PRO A 46 20.22 -4.19 19.49
C PRO A 46 21.03 -5.21 18.68
N SER A 47 20.43 -5.75 17.62
CA SER A 47 21.14 -6.58 16.65
C SER A 47 22.19 -5.71 15.95
N VAL A 48 23.47 -5.92 16.21
CA VAL A 48 24.58 -5.20 15.56
C VAL A 48 24.67 -5.51 14.06
N ALA A 49 23.86 -6.45 13.57
CA ALA A 49 23.79 -6.89 12.17
C ALA A 49 22.43 -6.59 11.50
N VAL A 50 21.78 -5.45 11.82
CA VAL A 50 20.47 -5.06 11.26
C VAL A 50 20.41 -5.19 9.73
N PHE A 51 21.45 -4.79 9.01
CA PHE A 51 21.50 -4.84 7.54
C PHE A 51 21.63 -6.25 6.95
N SER A 52 22.02 -7.24 7.76
CA SER A 52 22.08 -8.64 7.34
C SER A 52 20.78 -9.40 7.66
N ASP A 53 19.82 -8.74 8.31
CA ASP A 53 18.55 -9.33 8.70
C ASP A 53 17.51 -9.20 7.58
N THR A 54 16.87 -10.32 7.24
CA THR A 54 15.75 -10.33 6.28
C THR A 54 14.60 -9.44 6.74
N SER A 55 14.32 -9.43 8.05
CA SER A 55 13.24 -8.65 8.68
C SER A 55 13.41 -7.16 8.45
N PHE A 56 14.66 -6.66 8.48
CA PHE A 56 14.97 -5.26 8.19
C PHE A 56 14.60 -4.87 6.76
N TRP A 57 15.04 -5.66 5.76
CA TRP A 57 14.72 -5.38 4.36
C TRP A 57 13.22 -5.47 4.06
N LEU A 58 12.52 -6.41 4.70
CA LEU A 58 11.07 -6.51 4.60
C LEU A 58 10.34 -5.34 5.27
N PHE A 59 10.82 -4.89 6.43
CA PHE A 59 10.33 -3.67 7.08
C PHE A 59 10.51 -2.45 6.16
N CYS A 60 11.70 -2.26 5.58
CA CYS A 60 11.96 -1.18 4.64
C CYS A 60 11.06 -1.25 3.40
N THR A 61 10.85 -2.46 2.85
CA THR A 61 9.92 -2.71 1.74
C THR A 61 8.50 -2.30 2.11
N PHE A 62 8.03 -2.71 3.29
CA PHE A 62 6.71 -2.35 3.80
C PHE A 62 6.59 -0.83 3.95
N PHE A 63 7.54 -0.19 4.62
CA PHE A 63 7.51 1.23 4.92
C PHE A 63 7.48 2.09 3.64
N ILE A 64 8.38 1.81 2.69
CA ILE A 64 8.46 2.57 1.43
C ILE A 64 7.27 2.32 0.50
N THR A 65 6.52 1.22 0.72
CA THR A 65 5.30 0.92 -0.02
C THR A 65 4.08 1.58 0.62
N VAL A 66 3.95 1.52 1.95
CA VAL A 66 2.78 2.03 2.67
C VAL A 66 2.71 3.55 2.61
N VAL A 67 3.83 4.25 2.80
CA VAL A 67 3.82 5.71 2.90
C VAL A 67 3.26 6.39 1.63
N PRO A 68 3.73 6.06 0.41
CA PRO A 68 3.14 6.64 -0.81
C PRO A 68 1.67 6.28 -1.01
N ILE A 69 1.28 5.02 -0.79
CA ILE A 69 -0.13 4.59 -0.94
C ILE A 69 -1.03 5.30 0.07
N PHE A 70 -0.56 5.46 1.31
CA PHE A 70 -1.28 6.17 2.36
C PHE A 70 -1.52 7.64 2.01
N HIS A 71 -0.46 8.35 1.62
CA HIS A 71 -0.57 9.76 1.23
C HIS A 71 -1.44 9.94 -0.01
N GLY A 72 -1.35 8.99 -0.95
CA GLY A 72 -2.24 8.91 -2.09
C GLY A 72 -3.69 8.80 -1.69
N GLY A 73 -4.07 7.70 -1.04
CA GLY A 73 -5.46 7.47 -0.64
C GLY A 73 -6.09 8.65 0.10
N ASP A 74 -5.34 9.31 0.98
CA ASP A 74 -5.79 10.51 1.70
C ASP A 74 -6.08 11.68 0.75
N ARG A 75 -5.17 11.96 -0.19
CA ARG A 75 -5.35 13.00 -1.20
C ARG A 75 -6.50 12.69 -2.16
N SER A 76 -6.71 11.42 -2.51
CA SER A 76 -7.76 11.00 -3.43
C SER A 76 -9.13 11.41 -2.93
N LEU A 77 -9.34 11.20 -1.63
CA LEU A 77 -10.58 11.53 -0.97
C LEU A 77 -10.84 13.04 -0.98
N ASP A 78 -9.80 13.86 -0.80
CA ASP A 78 -9.93 15.33 -0.85
C ASP A 78 -10.34 15.78 -2.25
N ILE A 79 -9.63 15.32 -3.27
CA ILE A 79 -9.89 15.73 -4.66
C ILE A 79 -11.30 15.29 -5.08
N LYS A 80 -11.68 14.04 -4.80
CA LYS A 80 -12.95 13.47 -5.27
C LYS A 80 -14.17 14.01 -4.53
N TYR A 81 -14.04 14.41 -3.25
CA TYR A 81 -15.21 14.66 -2.39
C TYR A 81 -15.25 16.02 -1.69
N LEU A 82 -14.13 16.75 -1.62
CA LEU A 82 -14.15 18.15 -1.20
C LEU A 82 -14.30 19.10 -2.40
N GLY A 83 -13.81 18.71 -3.59
CA GLY A 83 -13.88 19.54 -4.80
C GLY A 83 -15.28 19.70 -5.42
N ALA A 84 -16.11 18.64 -5.40
CA ALA A 84 -17.49 18.70 -5.87
C ALA A 84 -18.36 17.62 -5.19
N ALA A 85 -19.59 17.98 -4.81
CA ALA A 85 -20.52 17.02 -4.22
C ALA A 85 -20.86 15.90 -5.21
N PRO A 86 -20.79 14.60 -4.82
CA PRO A 86 -21.26 13.52 -5.68
C PRO A 86 -22.76 13.71 -5.96
N LYS A 87 -23.12 13.95 -7.23
CA LYS A 87 -24.52 14.05 -7.68
C LYS A 87 -24.99 12.67 -8.17
N GLY A 88 -26.20 12.28 -7.76
CA GLY A 88 -26.85 11.04 -8.19
C GLY A 88 -26.36 9.76 -7.49
N PHE A 89 -27.10 8.67 -7.69
CA PHE A 89 -26.86 7.36 -7.07
C PHE A 89 -25.44 6.83 -7.34
N TRP A 90 -24.98 6.92 -8.60
CA TRP A 90 -23.64 6.45 -9.00
C TRP A 90 -22.49 7.29 -8.41
N GLY A 91 -22.75 8.57 -8.11
CA GLY A 91 -21.81 9.43 -7.38
C GLY A 91 -21.61 8.94 -5.95
N GLN A 92 -22.71 8.71 -5.24
CA GLN A 92 -22.74 8.25 -3.85
C GLN A 92 -22.22 6.83 -3.69
N ALA A 93 -22.59 5.91 -4.58
CA ALA A 93 -22.08 4.54 -4.58
C ALA A 93 -20.55 4.50 -4.79
N GLY A 94 -20.02 5.37 -5.66
CA GLY A 94 -18.58 5.50 -5.86
C GLY A 94 -17.85 6.00 -4.60
N TYR A 95 -18.47 6.88 -3.82
CA TYR A 95 -17.93 7.30 -2.51
C TYR A 95 -17.80 6.13 -1.54
N VAL A 96 -18.88 5.38 -1.37
CA VAL A 96 -18.90 4.21 -0.48
C VAL A 96 -17.84 3.20 -0.92
N TRP A 97 -17.73 2.95 -2.22
CA TRP A 97 -16.70 2.08 -2.79
C TRP A 97 -15.28 2.55 -2.41
N ASP A 98 -14.92 3.80 -2.69
CA ASP A 98 -13.57 4.33 -2.45
C ASP A 98 -13.17 4.18 -0.97
N VAL A 99 -14.10 4.48 -0.06
CA VAL A 99 -13.89 4.32 1.39
C VAL A 99 -13.63 2.86 1.77
N TYR A 100 -14.45 1.91 1.28
CA TYR A 100 -14.25 0.49 1.60
C TYR A 100 -12.95 -0.05 1.01
N MET A 101 -12.58 0.37 -0.19
CA MET A 101 -11.32 -0.06 -0.82
C MET A 101 -10.09 0.43 -0.02
N LEU A 102 -10.11 1.65 0.50
CA LEU A 102 -9.05 2.16 1.39
C LEU A 102 -8.99 1.39 2.71
N LEU A 103 -10.14 1.06 3.29
CA LEU A 103 -10.20 0.26 4.51
C LEU A 103 -9.63 -1.15 4.30
N ILE A 104 -9.99 -1.82 3.19
CA ILE A 104 -9.42 -3.12 2.82
C ILE A 104 -7.91 -3.00 2.61
N THR A 105 -7.44 -1.96 1.94
CA THR A 105 -6.00 -1.68 1.76
C THR A 105 -5.27 -1.56 3.11
N ALA A 106 -5.86 -0.84 4.07
CA ALA A 106 -5.29 -0.70 5.41
C ALA A 106 -5.24 -2.04 6.17
N ILE A 107 -6.27 -2.88 6.03
CA ILE A 107 -6.27 -4.23 6.62
C ILE A 107 -5.16 -5.08 6.00
N LEU A 108 -4.92 -4.97 4.69
CA LEU A 108 -3.81 -5.65 4.01
C LEU A 108 -2.46 -5.17 4.54
N PHE A 109 -2.29 -3.88 4.84
CA PHE A 109 -1.07 -3.38 5.50
C PHE A 109 -0.84 -4.04 6.86
N VAL A 110 -1.88 -4.21 7.67
CA VAL A 110 -1.77 -4.94 8.95
C VAL A 110 -1.33 -6.38 8.71
N LYS A 111 -1.86 -7.07 7.68
CA LYS A 111 -1.45 -8.44 7.35
C LYS A 111 0.00 -8.54 6.89
N ILE A 112 0.47 -7.59 6.09
CA ILE A 112 1.88 -7.50 5.67
C ILE A 112 2.77 -7.27 6.89
N ALA A 113 2.44 -6.32 7.76
CA ALA A 113 3.18 -6.06 9.00
C ALA A 113 3.25 -7.30 9.92
N GLN A 114 2.13 -8.02 10.10
CA GLN A 114 2.05 -9.27 10.87
C GLN A 114 2.93 -10.39 10.32
N SER A 115 3.23 -10.35 9.02
CA SER A 115 4.02 -11.37 8.34
C SER A 115 5.51 -11.06 8.27
N ILE A 116 5.95 -9.89 8.76
CA ILE A 116 7.37 -9.61 8.94
C ILE A 116 7.90 -10.58 10.02
N PRO A 117 8.91 -11.40 9.68
CA PRO A 117 9.50 -12.34 10.64
C PRO A 117 10.10 -11.57 11.81
N VAL A 118 10.02 -12.16 13.00
CA VAL A 118 10.74 -11.63 14.17
C VAL A 118 12.18 -12.13 14.07
N PRO A 119 13.19 -11.26 14.21
CA PRO A 119 14.59 -11.67 14.32
C PRO A 119 14.72 -12.75 15.40
N GLN A 120 15.18 -13.95 15.03
CA GLN A 120 15.42 -14.99 16.02
C GLN A 120 16.76 -14.76 16.70
N ALA A 121 16.77 -14.76 18.03
CA ALA A 121 18.02 -14.83 18.78
C ALA A 121 18.76 -16.13 18.40
N PRO A 122 20.11 -16.13 18.37
CA PRO A 122 20.88 -17.36 18.20
C PRO A 122 20.45 -18.36 19.27
N SER A 123 19.76 -19.43 18.87
CA SER A 123 19.18 -20.41 19.78
C SER A 123 20.26 -21.32 20.35
N GLY A 124 20.98 -20.87 21.37
CA GLY A 124 21.74 -21.69 22.35
C GLY A 124 22.78 -22.70 21.85
N GLY A 125 23.00 -22.84 20.54
CA GLY A 125 23.81 -23.87 19.90
C GLY A 125 25.07 -23.29 19.28
N GLY A 126 25.90 -22.61 20.08
CA GLY A 126 27.17 -22.05 19.61
C GLY A 126 27.04 -20.97 18.53
N LEU A 127 28.16 -20.30 18.24
CA LEU A 127 28.29 -19.19 17.27
C LEU A 127 27.89 -19.52 15.81
N LEU A 128 27.46 -20.76 15.52
CA LEU A 128 27.28 -21.28 14.16
C LEU A 128 25.93 -21.95 13.89
N ALA A 129 25.06 -22.14 14.90
CA ALA A 129 23.72 -22.70 14.66
C ALA A 129 22.71 -21.59 14.30
N LEU A 130 22.91 -20.95 13.14
CA LEU A 130 21.86 -20.16 12.51
C LEU A 130 20.90 -21.16 11.86
N ALA A 131 19.72 -21.38 12.46
CA ALA A 131 18.63 -22.01 11.73
C ALA A 131 18.43 -21.23 10.42
N PRO A 132 18.36 -21.89 9.25
CA PRO A 132 18.17 -21.18 8.00
C PRO A 132 16.88 -20.37 8.13
N PRO A 133 16.90 -19.04 7.87
CA PRO A 133 15.71 -18.23 7.99
C PRO A 133 14.65 -18.84 7.08
N SER A 134 13.52 -19.25 7.67
CA SER A 134 12.39 -19.70 6.89
C SER A 134 12.01 -18.57 5.94
N ARG A 135 11.81 -18.91 4.67
CA ARG A 135 11.44 -17.89 3.67
C ARG A 135 10.16 -17.20 4.17
N PRO A 136 10.10 -15.86 4.13
CA PRO A 136 8.95 -15.11 4.63
C PRO A 136 7.80 -15.13 3.61
N ASP A 137 7.34 -16.33 3.26
CA ASP A 137 6.39 -16.58 2.16
C ASP A 137 5.08 -15.81 2.35
N MET A 138 4.60 -15.74 3.60
CA MET A 138 3.39 -14.99 3.94
C MET A 138 3.53 -13.50 3.70
N PHE A 139 4.73 -12.92 3.89
CA PHE A 139 4.98 -11.52 3.58
C PHE A 139 4.84 -11.27 2.09
N TYR A 140 5.55 -12.05 1.27
CA TYR A 140 5.49 -11.91 -0.17
C TYR A 140 4.08 -12.17 -0.72
N ARG A 141 3.34 -13.12 -0.12
CA ARG A 141 1.94 -13.38 -0.46
C ARG A 141 1.05 -12.16 -0.24
N TRP A 142 1.05 -11.61 0.98
CA TRP A 142 0.20 -10.47 1.31
C TRP A 142 0.62 -9.21 0.55
N MET A 143 1.91 -9.06 0.29
CA MET A 143 2.44 -7.99 -0.53
C MET A 143 1.91 -8.07 -1.97
N ALA A 144 1.96 -9.26 -2.59
CA ALA A 144 1.40 -9.49 -3.92
C ALA A 144 -0.11 -9.24 -3.96
N VAL A 145 -0.86 -9.75 -2.98
CA VAL A 145 -2.31 -9.51 -2.87
C VAL A 145 -2.61 -8.01 -2.80
N MET A 146 -1.90 -7.26 -1.97
CA MET A 146 -2.07 -5.81 -1.85
C MET A 146 -1.78 -5.10 -3.18
N LEU A 147 -0.68 -5.43 -3.85
CA LEU A 147 -0.30 -4.79 -5.11
C LEU A 147 -1.30 -5.08 -6.25
N PHE A 148 -1.78 -6.32 -6.36
CA PHE A 148 -2.82 -6.65 -7.35
C PHE A 148 -4.15 -6.00 -7.00
N PHE A 149 -4.50 -5.91 -5.72
CA PHE A 149 -5.69 -5.22 -5.26
C PHE A 149 -5.62 -3.71 -5.56
N ASP A 150 -4.48 -3.07 -5.31
CA ASP A 150 -4.23 -1.67 -5.62
C ASP A 150 -4.33 -1.41 -7.14
N ALA A 151 -3.71 -2.27 -7.96
CA ALA A 151 -3.86 -2.22 -9.42
C ALA A 151 -5.33 -2.37 -9.87
N TRP A 152 -6.08 -3.26 -9.24
CA TRP A 152 -7.51 -3.45 -9.51
C TRP A 152 -8.35 -2.22 -9.15
N ILE A 153 -8.05 -1.56 -8.03
CA ILE A 153 -8.72 -0.30 -7.64
C ILE A 153 -8.47 0.77 -8.69
N LEU A 154 -7.23 0.95 -9.14
CA LEU A 154 -6.88 1.95 -10.17
C LEU A 154 -7.57 1.65 -11.51
N LEU A 155 -7.70 0.37 -11.88
CA LEU A 155 -8.49 -0.04 -13.05
C LEU A 155 -9.97 0.32 -12.88
N ALA A 156 -10.57 -0.02 -11.74
CA ALA A 156 -11.96 0.30 -11.45
C ALA A 156 -12.21 1.82 -11.44
N ASP A 157 -11.27 2.60 -10.92
CA ASP A 157 -11.30 4.06 -10.95
C ASP A 157 -11.23 4.61 -12.39
N SER A 158 -10.43 3.98 -13.25
CA SER A 158 -10.36 4.31 -14.68
C SER A 158 -11.73 4.11 -15.36
N PHE A 159 -12.37 2.95 -15.14
CA PHE A 159 -13.70 2.68 -15.69
C PHE A 159 -14.78 3.62 -15.14
N LYS A 160 -14.73 3.96 -13.83
CA LYS A 160 -15.67 4.91 -13.22
C LYS A 160 -15.54 6.31 -13.81
N SER A 161 -14.31 6.73 -14.14
CA SER A 161 -14.04 8.01 -14.79
C SER A 161 -14.73 8.09 -16.16
N ASP A 162 -14.56 7.06 -16.98
CA ASP A 162 -15.11 7.01 -18.34
C ASP A 162 -16.64 7.06 -18.34
N LEU A 163 -17.28 6.35 -17.40
CA LEU A 163 -18.73 6.35 -17.22
C LEU A 163 -19.30 7.71 -16.77
N ARG A 164 -18.49 8.57 -16.15
CA ARG A 164 -18.91 9.88 -15.62
C ARG A 164 -18.72 11.03 -16.62
N GLY A 165 -18.18 10.78 -17.82
CA GLY A 165 -18.09 11.75 -18.91
C GLY A 165 -17.28 13.02 -18.59
N GLY A 166 -16.45 13.00 -17.54
CA GLY A 166 -15.75 14.19 -17.05
C GLY A 166 -14.45 14.47 -17.81
N GLN A 167 -14.41 15.57 -18.56
CA GLN A 167 -13.22 16.04 -19.29
C GLN A 167 -11.97 16.31 -18.40
N GLY A 168 -12.13 16.45 -17.08
CA GLY A 168 -11.02 16.61 -16.13
C GLY A 168 -10.51 15.30 -15.50
N LEU A 169 -11.26 14.21 -15.61
CA LEU A 169 -10.90 12.89 -15.09
C LEU A 169 -10.10 12.07 -16.13
N THR A 170 -10.26 12.34 -17.41
CA THR A 170 -9.53 11.67 -18.51
C THR A 170 -8.02 11.90 -18.44
N GLU A 171 -7.58 13.08 -17.98
CA GLU A 171 -6.17 13.39 -17.73
C GLU A 171 -5.60 12.60 -16.53
N GLN A 172 -6.45 12.26 -15.54
CA GLN A 172 -6.08 11.40 -14.40
C GLN A 172 -6.04 9.91 -14.77
N VAL A 173 -6.86 9.45 -15.71
CA VAL A 173 -6.84 8.04 -16.16
C VAL A 173 -5.51 7.68 -16.84
N GLY A 174 -4.95 8.59 -17.64
CA GLY A 174 -3.63 8.40 -18.25
C GLY A 174 -2.50 8.24 -17.23
N ALA A 175 -2.66 8.85 -16.04
CA ALA A 175 -1.72 8.72 -14.94
C ALA A 175 -1.78 7.36 -14.21
N TYR A 176 -2.91 6.64 -14.29
CA TYR A 176 -3.07 5.34 -13.61
C TYR A 176 -2.38 4.18 -14.34
N VAL A 177 -2.24 4.25 -15.65
CA VAL A 177 -1.68 3.14 -16.46
C VAL A 177 -0.26 2.76 -16.04
N PRO A 178 0.72 3.70 -15.92
CA PRO A 178 2.06 3.36 -15.43
C PRO A 178 2.04 2.69 -14.06
N TRP A 179 1.15 3.14 -13.17
CA TRP A 179 1.01 2.60 -11.82
C TRP A 179 0.43 1.19 -11.78
N ILE A 180 -0.61 0.94 -12.56
CA ILE A 180 -1.18 -0.40 -12.74
C ILE A 180 -0.07 -1.35 -13.21
N VAL A 181 0.72 -0.94 -14.21
CA VAL A 181 1.84 -1.74 -14.72
C VAL A 181 2.90 -1.99 -13.65
N LEU A 182 3.32 -0.95 -12.91
CA LEU A 182 4.31 -1.08 -11.83
C LEU A 182 3.83 -1.98 -10.70
N ASN A 183 2.57 -1.85 -10.29
CA ASN A 183 1.94 -2.66 -9.25
C ASN A 183 1.82 -4.12 -9.67
N ILE A 184 1.38 -4.38 -10.91
CA ILE A 184 1.30 -5.74 -11.45
C ILE A 184 2.71 -6.35 -11.53
N ALA A 185 3.69 -5.63 -12.09
CA ALA A 185 5.05 -6.11 -12.21
C ALA A 185 5.66 -6.43 -10.83
N PHE A 186 5.50 -5.54 -9.85
CA PHE A 186 6.00 -5.78 -8.51
C PHE A 186 5.22 -6.89 -7.78
N GLY A 187 3.90 -6.95 -7.98
CA GLY A 187 3.04 -8.01 -7.45
C GLY A 187 3.46 -9.38 -7.98
N LEU A 188 3.86 -9.48 -9.25
CA LEU A 188 4.41 -10.70 -9.84
C LEU A 188 5.76 -11.08 -9.21
N VAL A 189 6.66 -10.12 -8.97
CA VAL A 189 7.93 -10.39 -8.25
C VAL A 189 7.64 -10.99 -6.87
N CYS A 190 6.72 -10.40 -6.10
CA CYS A 190 6.32 -10.94 -4.80
C CYS A 190 5.63 -12.31 -4.92
N TRP A 191 4.78 -12.52 -5.93
CA TRP A 191 4.13 -13.80 -6.18
C TRP A 191 5.12 -14.92 -6.50
N PHE A 192 6.16 -14.63 -7.29
CA PHE A 192 7.22 -15.60 -7.57
C PHE A 192 8.15 -15.81 -6.38
N ALA A 193 8.35 -14.80 -5.53
CA ALA A 193 9.13 -14.92 -4.30
C ALA A 193 8.54 -15.90 -3.26
N GLN A 194 7.21 -16.09 -3.23
CA GLN A 194 6.54 -17.03 -2.31
C GLN A 194 6.42 -18.49 -2.80
N SER A 195 6.65 -18.78 -4.10
CA SER A 195 6.29 -20.07 -4.69
C SER A 195 7.50 -21.04 -4.72
N PRO A 196 7.47 -22.25 -4.11
CA PRO A 196 8.54 -23.26 -4.25
C PRO A 196 8.19 -24.39 -5.25
N PRO A 197 9.16 -24.99 -5.99
CA PRO A 197 10.52 -24.51 -6.28
C PRO A 197 10.44 -23.43 -7.36
N GLY A 198 10.26 -22.17 -6.95
CA GLY A 198 9.95 -21.09 -7.88
C GLY A 198 11.14 -20.49 -8.59
N PHE A 199 10.85 -19.43 -9.32
CA PHE A 199 11.76 -18.66 -10.14
C PHE A 199 13.06 -18.23 -9.41
N PHE A 200 12.99 -18.02 -8.10
CA PHE A 200 14.12 -17.61 -7.25
C PHE A 200 14.74 -18.76 -6.44
N ALA A 201 14.60 -20.01 -6.89
CA ALA A 201 15.07 -21.18 -6.15
C ALA A 201 16.56 -21.12 -5.76
N SER A 202 17.41 -20.51 -6.61
CA SER A 202 18.85 -20.36 -6.40
C SER A 202 19.25 -19.22 -5.44
N LEU A 203 18.32 -18.35 -5.06
CA LEU A 203 18.60 -17.19 -4.21
C LEU A 203 18.33 -17.49 -2.73
N SER A 204 19.19 -16.92 -1.87
CA SER A 204 18.98 -16.92 -0.42
C SER A 204 17.79 -16.04 -0.03
N ALA A 205 17.19 -16.28 1.14
CA ALA A 205 16.08 -15.46 1.64
C ALA A 205 16.45 -13.97 1.74
N LEU A 206 17.69 -13.68 2.16
CA LEU A 206 18.24 -12.33 2.22
C LEU A 206 18.38 -11.69 0.83
N ALA A 207 18.87 -12.43 -0.16
CA ALA A 207 18.97 -11.92 -1.53
C ALA A 207 17.59 -11.59 -2.11
N ILE A 208 16.57 -12.42 -1.83
CA ILE A 208 15.19 -12.19 -2.26
C ILE A 208 14.62 -10.96 -1.55
N SER A 209 14.84 -10.76 -0.24
CA SER A 209 14.31 -9.58 0.46
C SER A 209 14.96 -8.28 0.01
N ILE A 210 16.26 -8.29 -0.28
CA ILE A 210 16.97 -7.14 -0.88
C ILE A 210 16.42 -6.85 -2.28
N LEU A 211 16.19 -7.87 -3.11
CA LEU A 211 15.60 -7.71 -4.44
C LEU A 211 14.21 -7.08 -4.36
N VAL A 212 13.35 -7.60 -3.48
CA VAL A 212 12.00 -7.08 -3.25
C VAL A 212 12.05 -5.64 -2.75
N PHE A 213 12.96 -5.31 -1.84
CA PHE A 213 13.21 -3.94 -1.40
C PHE A 213 13.65 -3.04 -2.56
N ALA A 214 14.61 -3.49 -3.39
CA ALA A 214 15.10 -2.73 -4.53
C ALA A 214 13.97 -2.44 -5.54
N CYS A 215 13.08 -3.42 -5.79
CA CYS A 215 11.89 -3.23 -6.60
C CYS A 215 10.92 -2.20 -5.99
N ALA A 216 10.65 -2.28 -4.68
CA ALA A 216 9.81 -1.31 -3.99
C ALA A 216 10.40 0.10 -4.03
N PHE A 217 11.71 0.23 -3.79
CA PHE A 217 12.42 1.49 -3.86
C PHE A 217 12.41 2.07 -5.28
N ALA A 218 12.70 1.26 -6.30
CA ALA A 218 12.63 1.68 -7.69
C ALA A 218 11.21 2.15 -8.05
N ARG A 219 10.17 1.40 -7.68
CA ARG A 219 8.76 1.80 -7.86
C ARG A 219 8.50 3.18 -7.24
N THR A 220 8.90 3.39 -5.99
CA THR A 220 8.69 4.67 -5.31
C THR A 220 9.49 5.80 -5.94
N VAL A 221 10.75 5.58 -6.35
CA VAL A 221 11.53 6.60 -7.07
C VAL A 221 10.89 6.95 -8.41
N LEU A 222 10.45 5.94 -9.18
CA LEU A 222 9.77 6.16 -10.45
C LEU A 222 8.51 7.01 -10.27
N ASP A 223 7.75 6.79 -9.19
CA ASP A 223 6.63 7.66 -8.85
C ASP A 223 7.06 9.11 -8.61
N TYR A 224 8.07 9.35 -7.77
CA TYR A 224 8.53 10.70 -7.48
C TYR A 224 9.10 11.43 -8.70
N VAL A 225 9.78 10.71 -9.61
CA VAL A 225 10.42 11.29 -10.79
C VAL A 225 9.43 11.53 -11.93
N PHE A 226 8.55 10.57 -12.19
CA PHE A 226 7.61 10.65 -13.31
C PHE A 226 6.26 11.28 -12.92
N GLY A 227 5.98 11.36 -11.62
CA GLY A 227 4.85 12.04 -10.98
C GLY A 227 4.83 13.54 -11.21
N ARG A 228 4.23 14.03 -12.32
CA ARG A 228 4.09 15.48 -12.59
C ARG A 228 3.24 16.25 -11.55
N ARG A 229 2.45 15.52 -10.77
CA ARG A 229 1.75 15.91 -9.53
C ARG A 229 1.84 14.63 -8.70
N PHE A 230 2.21 14.62 -7.41
CA PHE A 230 2.25 13.38 -6.59
C PHE A 230 1.07 12.46 -6.99
N MET A 231 1.35 11.39 -7.75
CA MET A 231 0.40 10.85 -8.76
C MET A 231 -0.48 9.74 -8.20
N PHE A 232 -0.27 9.40 -6.95
CA PHE A 232 -1.29 8.74 -6.17
C PHE A 232 -2.37 9.81 -5.91
N PRO A 233 -3.52 9.74 -6.62
CA PRO A 233 -4.55 10.78 -6.61
C PRO A 233 -4.98 11.06 -5.20
#